data_AF-A0A952A215-F1
#
_entry.id   AF-A0A952A215-F1
#
_cell.length_a   1.000
_cell.length_b   1.000
_cell.length_c   1.000
_cell.angle_alpha   90.00
_cell.angle_beta   90.00
_cell.angle_gamma   90.00
#
_symmetry.space_group_name_H-M   'P 1'
#
loop_
_entity.id
_entity.type
_entity.pdbx_description
1 polymer ?
#
loop_
_entity_poly.entity_id
_entity_poly.type
_entity_poly.pdbx_seq_one_letter_code
_entity_poly.pdbx_strand_id
1 'polypeptide(L)'
;LGLGIPVGLLLGVLLAFRNLALSSELDAMRAVGISYMRMLRVPYMYALLLGLLTLLIVGFIQPISRYAYEGLEFELRSGALGATIDVGEFVQVARNTTLRVEESRDHGRDLRGIFVSGQSADGKTVSVTAARGTFLATDDPDVILLRLTDGTLVHDAPGYRQPRVLTFRMHDLPIDLPQIELFRIRGAEADDNELTLPELYRVGYLGQGTATEKNREAVRANLHRRLVQVFAVLVIPLLAVALAVPPKRSTSAVGVFAALTILIVYNEISEAAERSGAAGKADIALSQWGSFVAFSLLCAWFFHVLANVPGGQPIAMIERGAGIATKWVVSLWRLLRRRFARTQAA
;
A
#
# COMPACT_ATOMS: atom_id res chain seq x y z
N LEU A 1 0.59 -4.01 3.14
CA LEU A 1 0.03 -3.65 4.48
C LEU A 1 -0.30 -4.94 5.22
N GLY A 2 0.33 -5.19 6.38
CA GLY A 2 0.18 -6.47 7.12
C GLY A 2 1.41 -6.94 7.90
N LEU A 3 2.47 -6.13 7.98
CA LEU A 3 3.72 -6.50 8.69
C LEU A 3 3.61 -6.43 10.21
N GLY A 4 2.58 -5.79 10.76
CA GLY A 4 2.45 -5.58 12.21
C GLY A 4 2.47 -6.88 13.02
N ILE A 5 1.75 -7.91 12.57
CA ILE A 5 1.72 -9.22 13.26
C ILE A 5 3.07 -9.95 13.13
N PRO A 6 3.64 -10.16 11.92
CA PRO A 6 4.98 -10.75 11.77
C PRO A 6 6.06 -10.06 12.60
N VAL A 7 6.10 -8.72 12.56
CA VAL A 7 7.10 -7.92 13.28
C VAL A 7 6.86 -7.99 14.78
N GLY A 8 5.61 -7.90 15.24
CA GLY A 8 5.24 -8.02 16.64
C GLY A 8 5.61 -9.39 17.22
N LEU A 9 5.31 -10.48 16.49
CA LEU A 9 5.72 -11.83 16.88
C LEU A 9 7.24 -11.96 16.92
N LEU A 10 7.95 -11.48 15.89
CA LEU A 10 9.41 -11.51 15.83
C LEU A 10 10.01 -10.81 17.05
N LEU A 11 9.63 -9.56 17.30
CA LEU A 11 10.18 -8.76 18.39
C LEU A 11 9.77 -9.33 19.76
N GLY A 12 8.52 -9.76 19.94
CA GLY A 12 8.06 -10.33 21.20
C GLY A 12 8.85 -11.58 21.59
N VAL A 13 9.01 -12.53 20.66
CA VAL A 13 9.78 -13.76 20.91
C VAL A 13 11.26 -13.42 21.09
N LEU A 14 11.82 -12.57 20.22
CA LEU A 14 13.24 -12.25 20.25
C LEU A 14 13.63 -11.53 21.55
N LEU A 15 12.87 -10.53 21.97
CA LEU A 15 13.14 -9.79 23.21
C LEU A 15 12.97 -10.66 24.45
N ALA A 16 11.95 -11.53 24.48
CA ALA A 16 11.77 -12.48 25.57
C ALA A 16 12.97 -13.43 25.70
N PHE A 17 13.40 -14.07 24.61
CA PHE A 17 14.57 -14.96 24.64
C PHE A 17 15.88 -14.22 24.88
N ARG A 18 15.99 -12.97 24.43
CA ARG A 18 17.15 -12.12 24.68
C ARG A 18 17.26 -11.78 26.16
N ASN A 19 16.15 -11.46 26.82
CA ASN A 19 16.14 -11.22 28.27
C ASN A 19 16.57 -12.47 29.04
N LEU A 20 16.02 -13.64 28.69
CA LEU A 20 16.44 -14.93 29.27
C LEU A 20 17.93 -15.23 29.05
N ALA A 21 18.47 -14.87 27.89
CA ALA A 21 19.89 -15.04 27.58
C ALA A 21 20.78 -14.10 28.40
N LEU A 22 20.38 -12.83 28.55
CA LEU A 22 21.14 -11.82 29.29
C LEU A 22 21.07 -12.01 30.82
N SER A 23 19.96 -12.55 31.34
CA SER A 23 19.82 -12.90 32.77
C SER A 23 20.48 -14.23 33.14
N SER A 24 21.13 -14.92 32.20
CA SER A 24 21.69 -16.27 32.36
C SER A 24 20.66 -17.37 32.67
N GLU A 25 19.36 -17.07 32.64
CA GLU A 25 18.28 -18.06 32.81
C GLU A 25 18.27 -19.09 31.69
N LEU A 26 18.53 -18.65 30.46
CA LEU A 26 18.62 -19.54 29.30
C LEU A 26 19.73 -20.58 29.47
N ASP A 27 20.88 -20.18 30.01
CA ASP A 27 22.00 -21.09 30.28
C ASP A 27 21.67 -22.05 31.44
N ALA A 28 20.98 -21.57 32.47
CA ALA A 28 20.50 -22.41 33.57
C ALA A 28 19.49 -23.48 33.09
N MET A 29 18.52 -23.10 32.24
CA MET A 29 17.57 -24.03 31.64
C MET A 29 18.28 -25.10 30.80
N ARG A 30 19.29 -24.70 30.01
CA ARG A 30 20.09 -25.64 29.22
C ARG A 30 20.93 -26.59 30.10
N ALA A 31 21.46 -26.12 31.22
CA ALA A 31 22.22 -26.94 32.16
C ALA A 31 21.37 -28.05 32.81
N VAL A 32 20.07 -27.82 33.01
CA VAL A 32 19.11 -28.82 33.50
C VAL A 32 18.56 -29.71 32.37
N GLY A 33 19.06 -29.57 31.15
CA GLY A 33 18.73 -30.43 30.01
C GLY A 33 17.52 -29.97 29.18
N ILE A 34 17.04 -28.74 29.34
CA ILE A 34 16.00 -28.18 28.48
C ILE A 34 16.63 -27.76 27.13
N SER A 35 16.21 -28.41 26.05
CA SER A 35 16.68 -28.08 24.69
C SER A 35 15.93 -26.87 24.11
N TYR A 36 16.57 -26.15 23.17
CA TYR A 36 15.91 -25.06 22.43
C TYR A 36 14.62 -25.51 21.73
N MET A 37 14.59 -26.75 21.25
CA MET A 37 13.41 -27.32 20.59
C MET A 37 12.21 -27.44 21.56
N ARG A 38 12.47 -27.73 22.84
CA ARG A 38 11.41 -27.74 23.86
C ARG A 38 10.94 -26.32 24.17
N MET A 39 11.85 -25.35 24.22
CA MET A 39 11.53 -23.95 24.48
C MET A 39 10.70 -23.30 23.37
N LEU A 40 10.87 -23.75 22.12
CA LEU A 40 10.10 -23.28 20.95
C LEU A 40 8.60 -23.56 21.03
N ARG A 41 8.14 -24.48 21.87
CA ARG A 41 6.70 -24.83 21.99
C ARG A 41 5.83 -23.61 22.29
N VAL A 42 6.28 -22.75 23.20
CA VAL A 42 5.51 -21.55 23.61
C VAL A 42 5.48 -20.50 22.48
N PRO A 43 6.61 -20.10 21.87
CA PRO A 43 6.60 -19.27 20.67
C PRO A 43 5.74 -19.82 19.53
N TYR A 44 5.77 -21.13 19.27
CA TYR A 44 4.97 -21.75 18.21
C TYR A 44 3.46 -21.74 18.52
N MET A 45 3.07 -21.83 19.80
CA MET A 45 1.68 -21.65 20.20
C MET A 45 1.17 -20.24 19.82
N TYR A 46 1.96 -19.20 20.12
CA TYR A 46 1.63 -17.83 19.69
C TYR A 46 1.68 -17.66 18.18
N ALA A 47 2.65 -18.27 17.50
CA ALA A 47 2.76 -18.22 16.04
C ALA A 47 1.56 -18.88 15.34
N LEU A 48 1.04 -19.98 15.88
CA LEU A 48 -0.15 -20.64 15.35
C LEU A 48 -1.39 -19.75 15.54
N LEU A 49 -1.58 -19.19 16.73
CA LEU A 49 -2.68 -18.27 17.05
C LEU A 49 -2.65 -17.04 16.13
N LEU A 50 -1.49 -16.38 16.04
CA LEU A 50 -1.30 -15.18 15.23
C LEU A 50 -1.30 -15.49 13.73
N GLY A 51 -0.87 -16.69 13.33
CA GLY A 51 -0.97 -17.17 11.96
C GLY A 51 -2.42 -17.34 11.53
N LEU A 52 -3.27 -17.94 12.38
CA LEU A 52 -4.72 -18.03 12.12
C LEU A 52 -5.38 -16.65 12.05
N LEU A 53 -5.00 -15.74 12.96
CA LEU A 53 -5.46 -14.35 12.92
C LEU A 53 -5.03 -13.66 11.62
N THR A 54 -3.78 -13.86 11.18
CA THR A 54 -3.26 -13.31 9.93
C THR A 54 -4.03 -13.85 8.73
N LEU A 55 -4.32 -15.16 8.70
CA LEU A 55 -5.14 -15.77 7.66
C LEU A 55 -6.54 -15.14 7.58
N LEU A 56 -7.17 -14.90 8.74
CA LEU A 56 -8.48 -14.28 8.81
C LEU A 56 -8.45 -12.82 8.34
N ILE A 57 -7.42 -12.06 8.74
CA ILE A 57 -7.26 -10.66 8.33
C ILE A 57 -7.02 -10.56 6.83
N VAL A 58 -5.97 -11.21 6.34
CA VAL A 58 -5.55 -11.13 4.93
C VAL A 58 -6.55 -11.82 4.01
N GLY A 59 -7.29 -12.81 4.52
CA GLY A 59 -8.26 -13.56 3.75
C GLY A 59 -9.64 -12.95 3.64
N PHE A 60 -10.11 -12.24 4.66
CA PHE A 60 -11.48 -11.75 4.74
C PHE A 60 -11.58 -10.28 5.17
N ILE A 61 -10.98 -9.91 6.31
CA ILE A 61 -11.16 -8.56 6.86
C ILE A 61 -10.57 -7.51 5.93
N GLN A 62 -9.29 -7.65 5.57
CA GLN A 62 -8.57 -6.72 4.70
C GLN A 62 -9.27 -6.47 3.35
N PRO A 63 -9.69 -7.50 2.58
CA PRO A 63 -10.37 -7.26 1.30
C PRO A 63 -11.72 -6.54 1.47
N ILE A 64 -12.51 -6.91 2.49
CA ILE A 64 -13.80 -6.26 2.76
C ILE A 64 -13.58 -4.79 3.17
N SER A 65 -12.64 -4.54 4.07
CA SER A 65 -12.30 -3.18 4.52
C SER A 65 -11.74 -2.33 3.39
N ARG A 66 -10.94 -2.90 2.48
CA ARG A 66 -10.41 -2.16 1.34
C ARG A 66 -11.54 -1.70 0.43
N TYR A 67 -12.45 -2.60 0.07
CA TYR A 67 -13.59 -2.26 -0.76
C TYR A 67 -14.49 -1.19 -0.12
N ALA A 68 -14.78 -1.31 1.18
CA ALA A 68 -15.54 -0.29 1.91
C ALA A 68 -14.83 1.07 1.97
N TYR A 69 -13.50 1.07 2.12
CA TYR A 69 -12.69 2.30 2.13
C TYR A 69 -12.72 3.01 0.78
N GLU A 70 -12.53 2.27 -0.31
CA GLU A 70 -12.60 2.83 -1.67
C GLU A 70 -14.00 3.35 -1.99
N GLY A 71 -15.06 2.66 -1.53
CA GLY A 71 -16.44 3.13 -1.61
C GLY A 71 -16.66 4.46 -0.89
N LEU A 72 -16.15 4.58 0.34
CA LEU A 72 -16.22 5.83 1.09
C LEU A 72 -15.38 6.94 0.44
N GLU A 73 -14.18 6.64 -0.06
CA GLU A 73 -13.35 7.62 -0.76
C GLU A 73 -14.05 8.15 -2.02
N PHE A 74 -14.70 7.28 -2.76
CA PHE A 74 -15.51 7.65 -3.91
C PHE A 74 -16.74 8.48 -3.53
N GLU A 75 -17.47 8.10 -2.47
CA GLU A 75 -18.60 8.87 -1.95
C GLU A 75 -18.14 10.25 -1.45
N LEU A 76 -16.97 10.34 -0.81
CA LEU A 76 -16.38 11.60 -0.39
C LEU A 76 -15.96 12.44 -1.59
N ARG A 77 -15.35 11.87 -2.64
CA ARG A 77 -14.97 12.62 -3.84
C ARG A 77 -16.19 13.12 -4.63
N SER A 78 -17.22 12.27 -4.78
CA SER A 78 -18.47 12.63 -5.47
C SER A 78 -19.34 13.58 -4.66
N GLY A 79 -19.42 13.40 -3.34
CA GLY A 79 -20.11 14.30 -2.41
C GLY A 79 -19.36 15.62 -2.15
N ALA A 80 -18.02 15.62 -2.19
CA ALA A 80 -17.19 16.81 -2.00
C ALA A 80 -17.18 17.76 -3.20
N LEU A 81 -17.69 17.35 -4.37
CA LEU A 81 -18.00 18.30 -5.44
C LEU A 81 -18.99 19.38 -4.98
N GLY A 82 -19.81 19.11 -3.96
CA GLY A 82 -20.64 20.12 -3.29
C GLY A 82 -19.92 20.94 -2.21
N ALA A 83 -18.78 20.47 -1.68
CA ALA A 83 -18.15 21.02 -0.48
C ALA A 83 -16.80 21.72 -0.71
N THR A 84 -16.13 21.50 -1.85
CA THR A 84 -14.81 22.08 -2.15
C THR A 84 -14.87 22.93 -3.41
N ILE A 85 -15.48 24.10 -3.30
CA ILE A 85 -15.27 25.18 -4.27
C ILE A 85 -14.37 26.18 -3.58
N ASP A 86 -13.10 26.17 -3.98
CA ASP A 86 -12.12 27.15 -3.49
C ASP A 86 -12.53 28.54 -3.98
N VAL A 87 -12.93 29.37 -3.02
CA VAL A 87 -13.46 30.71 -3.27
C VAL A 87 -12.34 31.61 -3.78
N GLY A 88 -12.59 32.31 -4.90
CA GLY A 88 -11.63 33.21 -5.51
C GLY A 88 -10.63 32.56 -6.47
N GLU A 89 -10.64 31.24 -6.61
CA GLU A 89 -9.79 30.50 -7.57
C GLU A 89 -10.60 29.95 -8.75
N PHE A 90 -9.93 29.77 -9.89
CA PHE A 90 -10.52 29.13 -11.06
C PHE A 90 -10.33 27.61 -10.97
N VAL A 91 -11.42 26.86 -10.84
CA VAL A 91 -11.42 25.41 -10.73
C VAL A 91 -11.95 24.79 -12.01
N GLN A 92 -11.26 23.78 -12.53
CA GLN A 92 -11.72 23.02 -13.70
C GLN A 92 -12.70 21.92 -13.25
N VAL A 93 -13.99 22.11 -13.52
CA VAL A 93 -15.08 21.21 -13.07
C VAL A 93 -15.38 20.09 -14.07
N ALA A 94 -15.05 20.29 -15.35
CA ALA A 94 -15.13 19.28 -16.40
C ALA A 94 -13.98 19.49 -17.41
N ARG A 95 -13.76 18.52 -18.32
CA ARG A 95 -12.61 18.53 -19.25
C ARG A 95 -12.39 19.87 -19.96
N ASN A 96 -13.45 20.62 -20.28
CA ASN A 96 -13.37 21.94 -20.90
C ASN A 96 -14.23 23.02 -20.22
N THR A 97 -14.57 22.87 -18.94
CA THR A 97 -15.40 23.84 -18.20
C THR A 97 -14.69 24.29 -16.94
N THR A 98 -14.52 25.60 -16.82
CA THR A 98 -13.91 26.25 -15.65
C THR A 98 -14.96 27.06 -14.90
N LEU A 99 -14.97 26.92 -13.58
CA LEU A 99 -15.86 27.61 -12.66
C LEU A 99 -15.02 28.48 -11.71
N ARG A 100 -15.49 29.69 -11.43
CA ARG A 100 -14.99 30.54 -10.34
C ARG A 100 -16.17 31.06 -9.54
N VAL A 101 -16.03 31.07 -8.22
CA VAL A 101 -17.03 31.60 -7.30
C VAL A 101 -16.36 32.61 -6.37
N GLU A 102 -16.99 33.76 -6.15
CA GLU A 102 -16.45 34.85 -5.31
C GLU A 102 -16.81 34.71 -3.84
N GLU A 103 -17.94 34.08 -3.52
CA GLU A 103 -18.35 33.79 -2.15
C GLU A 103 -19.19 32.50 -2.11
N SER A 104 -18.92 31.63 -1.13
CA SER A 104 -19.69 30.41 -0.88
C SER A 104 -20.23 30.41 0.54
N ARG A 105 -21.55 30.23 0.69
CA ARG A 105 -22.24 30.15 1.98
C ARG A 105 -23.01 28.82 2.08
N ASP A 106 -23.31 28.41 3.31
CA ASP A 106 -24.09 27.20 3.62
C ASP A 106 -23.55 25.93 2.96
N HIS A 107 -22.24 25.70 3.05
CA HIS A 107 -21.55 24.54 2.47
C HIS A 107 -21.81 24.36 0.97
N GLY A 108 -21.70 25.44 0.18
CA GLY A 108 -21.82 25.39 -1.28
C GLY A 108 -23.25 25.49 -1.82
N ARG A 109 -24.26 25.73 -0.96
CA ARG A 109 -25.67 25.86 -1.38
C ARG A 109 -26.04 27.26 -1.85
N ASP A 110 -25.45 28.32 -1.30
CA ASP A 110 -25.60 29.72 -1.77
C ASP A 110 -24.25 30.24 -2.28
N LEU A 111 -24.09 30.23 -3.61
CA LEU A 111 -22.89 30.71 -4.29
C LEU A 111 -23.15 32.10 -4.86
N ARG A 112 -22.19 33.02 -4.75
CA ARG A 112 -22.30 34.38 -5.27
C ARG A 112 -21.10 34.76 -6.13
N GLY A 113 -21.37 35.63 -7.11
CA GLY A 113 -20.35 36.09 -8.06
C GLY A 113 -19.78 34.90 -8.84
N ILE A 114 -20.65 34.23 -9.59
CA ILE A 114 -20.30 33.00 -10.30
C ILE A 114 -19.87 33.37 -11.72
N PHE A 115 -18.76 32.80 -12.14
CA PHE A 115 -18.29 32.84 -13.52
C PHE A 115 -18.03 31.42 -14.01
N VAL A 116 -18.66 31.05 -15.12
CA VAL A 116 -18.47 29.76 -15.80
C VAL A 116 -17.97 30.02 -17.21
N SER A 117 -16.95 29.32 -17.64
CA SER A 117 -16.50 29.36 -19.04
C SER A 117 -16.29 27.94 -19.56
N GLY A 118 -16.91 27.64 -20.70
CA GLY A 118 -16.84 26.35 -21.36
C GLY A 118 -16.37 26.49 -22.80
N GLN A 119 -15.49 25.59 -23.25
CA GLN A 119 -15.12 25.46 -24.67
C GLN A 119 -15.57 24.11 -25.23
N SER A 120 -16.37 24.14 -26.28
CA SER A 120 -16.72 22.93 -27.04
C SER A 120 -15.63 22.59 -28.05
N ALA A 121 -15.51 21.31 -28.41
CA ALA A 121 -14.55 20.80 -29.40
C ALA A 121 -14.66 21.50 -30.77
N ASP A 122 -15.84 22.06 -31.08
CA ASP A 122 -16.11 22.84 -32.30
C ASP A 122 -15.53 24.28 -32.28
N GLY A 123 -14.79 24.66 -31.24
CA GLY A 123 -14.28 26.02 -31.06
C GLY A 123 -15.34 27.04 -30.60
N LYS A 124 -16.53 26.58 -30.19
CA LYS A 124 -17.57 27.42 -29.59
C LYS A 124 -17.22 27.69 -28.13
N THR A 125 -17.29 28.96 -27.71
CA THR A 125 -17.04 29.35 -26.32
C THR A 125 -18.32 29.91 -25.71
N VAL A 126 -18.63 29.46 -24.49
CA VAL A 126 -19.78 29.94 -23.71
C VAL A 126 -19.23 30.45 -22.40
N SER A 127 -19.46 31.73 -22.10
CA SER A 127 -19.10 32.33 -20.82
C SER A 127 -20.36 32.84 -20.15
N VAL A 128 -20.56 32.47 -18.88
CA VAL A 128 -21.73 32.81 -18.09
C VAL A 128 -21.29 33.52 -16.82
N THR A 129 -21.89 34.67 -16.54
CA THR A 129 -21.73 35.38 -15.28
C THR A 129 -23.08 35.45 -14.58
N ALA A 130 -23.16 35.11 -13.30
CA ALA A 130 -24.42 35.15 -12.55
C ALA A 130 -24.22 35.70 -11.13
N ALA A 131 -25.23 36.41 -10.62
CA ALA A 131 -25.21 36.98 -9.28
C ALA A 131 -25.29 35.91 -8.19
N ARG A 132 -26.14 34.89 -8.39
CA ARG A 132 -26.32 33.76 -7.47
C ARG A 132 -26.36 32.43 -8.20
N GLY A 133 -26.06 31.35 -7.49
CA GLY A 133 -26.29 30.01 -7.98
C GLY A 133 -26.30 28.94 -6.91
N THR A 134 -26.89 27.82 -7.27
CA THR A 134 -27.13 26.66 -6.41
C THR A 134 -26.94 25.40 -7.23
N PHE A 135 -26.28 24.39 -6.67
CA PHE A 135 -26.29 23.05 -7.23
C PHE A 135 -27.55 22.30 -6.85
N LEU A 136 -28.17 21.67 -7.84
CA LEU A 136 -29.30 20.77 -7.69
C LEU A 136 -28.89 19.39 -8.20
N ALA A 137 -29.19 18.37 -7.42
CA ALA A 137 -29.11 17.00 -7.89
C ALA A 137 -30.22 16.74 -8.92
N THR A 138 -29.93 15.92 -9.92
CA THR A 138 -30.91 15.41 -10.88
C THR A 138 -31.12 13.92 -10.67
N ASP A 139 -32.07 13.32 -11.40
CA ASP A 139 -32.33 11.87 -11.33
C ASP A 139 -31.18 11.03 -11.94
N ASP A 140 -30.32 11.67 -12.73
CA ASP A 140 -29.09 11.11 -13.29
C ASP A 140 -27.89 11.38 -12.36
N PRO A 141 -27.22 10.36 -11.81
CA PRO A 141 -26.07 10.54 -10.91
C PRO A 141 -24.85 11.18 -11.58
N ASP A 142 -24.77 11.18 -12.91
CA ASP A 142 -23.61 11.69 -13.66
C ASP A 142 -23.74 13.17 -14.06
N VAL A 143 -24.88 13.80 -13.75
CA VAL A 143 -25.16 15.20 -14.12
C VAL A 143 -25.53 15.98 -12.86
N ILE A 144 -24.90 17.13 -12.65
CA ILE A 144 -25.36 18.10 -11.64
C ILE A 144 -25.88 19.35 -12.35
N LEU A 145 -27.00 19.89 -11.85
CA LEU A 145 -27.58 21.10 -12.40
C LEU A 145 -27.07 22.30 -11.60
N LEU A 146 -26.30 23.18 -12.23
CA LEU A 146 -25.98 24.48 -11.67
C LEU A 146 -27.06 25.48 -12.07
N ARG A 147 -27.99 25.74 -11.14
CA ARG A 147 -29.03 26.75 -11.32
C ARG A 147 -28.45 28.13 -11.05
N LEU A 148 -28.35 28.93 -12.09
CA LEU A 148 -27.86 30.30 -12.04
C LEU A 148 -29.04 31.27 -12.01
N THR A 149 -28.97 32.29 -11.15
CA THR A 149 -29.99 33.32 -10.99
C THR A 149 -29.41 34.69 -11.31
N ASP A 150 -30.15 35.48 -12.09
CA ASP A 150 -29.82 36.83 -12.53
C ASP A 150 -28.41 36.91 -13.15
N GLY A 151 -28.29 36.42 -14.39
CA GLY A 151 -27.03 36.32 -15.08
C GLY A 151 -27.08 36.68 -16.56
N THR A 152 -25.90 36.73 -17.16
CA THR A 152 -25.68 36.97 -18.57
C THR A 152 -24.84 35.83 -19.15
N LEU A 153 -25.29 35.28 -20.26
CA LEU A 153 -24.60 34.27 -21.04
C LEU A 153 -24.11 34.91 -22.32
N VAL A 154 -22.81 34.81 -22.58
CA VAL A 154 -22.15 35.24 -23.80
C VAL A 154 -21.74 33.99 -24.58
N HIS A 155 -22.29 33.84 -25.77
CA HIS A 155 -21.97 32.75 -26.69
C HIS A 155 -21.20 33.32 -27.88
N ASP A 156 -19.97 32.84 -28.05
CA ASP A 156 -19.12 33.17 -29.19
C ASP A 156 -18.74 31.92 -29.99
N ALA A 157 -18.66 32.05 -31.30
CA ALA A 157 -18.36 30.95 -32.22
C ALA A 157 -17.60 31.46 -33.44
N PRO A 158 -16.74 30.64 -34.10
CA PRO A 158 -15.88 31.08 -35.21
C PRO A 158 -16.60 31.69 -36.43
N GLY A 159 -17.94 31.52 -36.53
CA GLY A 159 -18.79 32.09 -37.58
C GLY A 159 -19.60 33.32 -37.17
N TYR A 160 -19.51 33.79 -35.92
CA TYR A 160 -20.23 34.99 -35.46
C TYR A 160 -19.39 36.25 -35.68
N ARG A 161 -19.96 37.26 -36.36
CA ARG A 161 -19.34 38.60 -36.47
C ARG A 161 -19.35 39.37 -35.14
N GLN A 162 -20.30 39.03 -34.27
CA GLN A 162 -20.47 39.63 -32.95
C GLN A 162 -20.98 38.55 -31.97
N PRO A 163 -20.48 38.52 -30.72
CA PRO A 163 -20.96 37.57 -29.70
C PRO A 163 -22.45 37.77 -29.41
N ARG A 164 -23.16 36.68 -29.13
CA ARG A 164 -24.56 36.73 -28.72
C ARG A 164 -24.65 36.81 -27.21
N VAL A 165 -25.41 37.78 -26.70
CA VAL A 165 -25.62 37.97 -25.27
C VAL A 165 -27.07 37.64 -24.93
N LEU A 166 -27.26 36.74 -23.96
CA LEU A 166 -28.57 36.37 -23.41
C LEU A 166 -28.58 36.73 -21.92
N THR A 167 -29.50 37.59 -21.53
CA THR A 167 -29.76 37.87 -20.11
C THR A 167 -30.88 36.96 -19.63
N PHE A 168 -30.69 36.30 -18.49
CA PHE A 168 -31.67 35.38 -17.92
C PHE A 168 -31.90 35.69 -16.44
N ARG A 169 -33.14 35.46 -15.97
CA ARG A 169 -33.45 35.47 -14.54
C ARG A 169 -33.08 34.15 -13.88
N MET A 170 -33.32 33.04 -14.58
CA MET A 170 -32.98 31.70 -14.12
C MET A 170 -32.52 30.89 -15.32
N HIS A 171 -31.38 30.21 -15.20
CA HIS A 171 -30.86 29.30 -16.20
C HIS A 171 -30.18 28.13 -15.53
N ASP A 172 -30.56 26.92 -15.92
CA ASP A 172 -29.97 25.69 -15.40
C ASP A 172 -28.88 25.26 -16.38
N LEU A 173 -27.64 25.28 -15.92
CA LEU A 173 -26.49 24.80 -16.68
C LEU A 173 -26.20 23.35 -16.23
N PRO A 174 -26.42 22.35 -17.08
CA PRO A 174 -25.99 20.99 -16.78
C PRO A 174 -24.46 20.95 -16.81
N ILE A 175 -23.87 20.49 -15.71
CA ILE A 175 -22.45 20.17 -15.66
C ILE A 175 -22.40 18.66 -15.70
N ASP A 176 -21.93 18.14 -16.83
CA ASP A 176 -21.54 16.75 -16.95
C ASP A 176 -20.36 16.57 -16.00
N LEU A 177 -20.60 15.88 -14.89
CA LEU A 177 -19.49 15.40 -14.11
C LEU A 177 -18.67 14.50 -15.04
N PRO A 178 -17.33 14.49 -14.95
CA PRO A 178 -16.59 13.41 -15.59
C PRO A 178 -17.27 12.14 -15.10
N GLN A 179 -17.88 11.39 -16.02
CA GLN A 179 -18.70 10.21 -15.71
C GLN A 179 -18.02 9.58 -14.54
N ILE A 180 -18.72 9.62 -13.41
CA ILE A 180 -18.26 8.95 -12.23
C ILE A 180 -18.05 7.55 -12.77
N GLU A 181 -16.80 7.14 -13.03
CA GLU A 181 -16.54 5.83 -13.63
C GLU A 181 -17.28 4.89 -12.70
N LEU A 182 -18.39 4.30 -13.20
CA LEU A 182 -19.40 3.60 -12.41
C LEU A 182 -18.64 2.89 -11.30
N PHE A 183 -18.88 3.26 -10.03
CA PHE A 183 -18.04 2.81 -8.91
C PHE A 183 -17.54 1.42 -9.21
N ARG A 184 -16.22 1.31 -9.45
CA ARG A 184 -15.63 0.19 -10.19
C ARG A 184 -16.24 -1.13 -9.75
N ILE A 185 -16.55 -2.01 -10.70
CA ILE A 185 -17.07 -3.34 -10.35
C ILE A 185 -16.01 -4.01 -9.46
N ARG A 186 -16.40 -4.43 -8.25
CA ARG A 186 -15.51 -5.08 -7.27
C ARG A 186 -14.69 -6.18 -7.94
N GLY A 187 -13.36 -6.05 -7.89
CA GLY A 187 -12.43 -7.00 -8.51
C GLY A 187 -12.36 -6.97 -10.04
N ALA A 188 -12.81 -5.88 -10.69
CA ALA A 188 -12.61 -5.66 -12.12
C ALA A 188 -11.13 -5.42 -12.47
N GLU A 189 -10.40 -4.77 -11.58
CA GLU A 189 -8.97 -4.55 -11.69
C GLU A 189 -8.22 -5.56 -10.83
N ALA A 190 -7.21 -6.21 -11.41
CA ALA A 190 -6.50 -7.29 -10.74
C ALA A 190 -5.48 -6.83 -9.69
N ASP A 191 -5.22 -5.53 -9.62
CA ASP A 191 -4.35 -4.91 -8.60
C ASP A 191 -5.14 -4.53 -7.32
N ASP A 192 -6.46 -4.65 -7.38
CA ASP A 192 -7.34 -4.37 -6.25
C ASP A 192 -7.39 -5.57 -5.32
N ASN A 193 -6.70 -5.43 -4.20
CA ASN A 193 -6.64 -6.38 -3.09
C ASN A 193 -8.00 -6.62 -2.37
N GLU A 194 -9.13 -6.50 -3.07
CA GLU A 194 -10.51 -6.52 -2.60
C GLU A 194 -11.17 -7.90 -2.63
N LEU A 195 -10.55 -8.86 -3.31
CA LEU A 195 -11.03 -10.24 -3.38
C LEU A 195 -10.62 -11.01 -2.12
N THR A 196 -11.56 -11.79 -1.59
CA THR A 196 -11.31 -12.72 -0.48
C THR A 196 -10.55 -13.95 -0.96
N LEU A 197 -9.94 -14.73 -0.05
CA LEU A 197 -9.20 -15.95 -0.43
C LEU A 197 -10.02 -16.94 -1.28
N PRO A 198 -11.29 -17.26 -0.94
CA PRO A 198 -12.10 -18.14 -1.78
C PRO A 198 -12.41 -17.54 -3.16
N GLU A 199 -12.66 -16.23 -3.22
CA GLU A 199 -12.90 -15.51 -4.49
C GLU A 199 -11.65 -15.52 -5.37
N LEU A 200 -10.46 -15.28 -4.80
CA LEU A 200 -9.18 -15.37 -5.50
C LEU A 200 -8.95 -16.76 -6.11
N TYR A 201 -9.31 -17.83 -5.39
CA TYR A 201 -9.22 -19.19 -5.92
C TYR A 201 -10.20 -19.43 -7.08
N ARG A 202 -11.45 -18.98 -6.96
CA ARG A 202 -12.47 -19.14 -8.01
C ARG A 202 -12.13 -18.36 -9.28
N VAL A 203 -11.71 -17.10 -9.14
CA VAL A 203 -11.35 -16.23 -10.27
C VAL A 203 -10.02 -16.71 -10.90
N GLY A 204 -9.03 -17.04 -10.07
CA GLY A 204 -7.69 -17.42 -10.54
C GLY A 204 -7.64 -18.81 -11.20
N TYR A 205 -8.27 -19.82 -10.60
CA TYR A 205 -8.13 -21.22 -11.05
C TYR A 205 -9.37 -21.79 -11.74
N LEU A 206 -10.56 -21.45 -11.28
CA LEU A 206 -11.80 -21.97 -11.86
C LEU A 206 -12.31 -21.13 -13.05
N GLY A 207 -11.69 -19.98 -13.31
CA GLY A 207 -12.06 -19.09 -14.42
C GLY A 207 -13.45 -18.49 -14.29
N GLN A 208 -14.02 -18.46 -13.07
CA GLN A 208 -15.32 -17.86 -12.80
C GLN A 208 -15.17 -16.35 -12.66
N GLY A 209 -15.68 -15.58 -13.62
CA GLY A 209 -15.67 -14.11 -13.61
C GLY A 209 -15.37 -13.50 -14.99
N THR A 210 -15.38 -12.17 -15.07
CA THR A 210 -15.09 -11.39 -16.29
C THR A 210 -13.61 -11.05 -16.46
N ALA A 211 -12.73 -11.62 -15.63
CA ALA A 211 -11.30 -11.29 -15.61
C ALA A 211 -10.55 -11.82 -16.86
N THR A 212 -9.89 -10.89 -17.56
CA THR A 212 -8.91 -11.15 -18.64
C THR A 212 -7.75 -12.05 -18.17
N GLU A 213 -7.07 -12.76 -19.08
CA GLU A 213 -5.93 -13.63 -18.72
C GLU A 213 -4.85 -12.92 -17.88
N LYS A 214 -4.47 -11.69 -18.27
CA LYS A 214 -3.52 -10.86 -17.50
C LYS A 214 -4.02 -10.58 -16.07
N ASN A 215 -5.33 -10.41 -15.88
CA ASN A 215 -5.93 -10.21 -14.57
C ASN A 215 -5.93 -11.51 -13.75
N ARG A 216 -6.03 -12.68 -14.39
CA ARG A 216 -5.97 -13.98 -13.70
C ARG A 216 -4.60 -14.28 -13.13
N GLU A 217 -3.51 -13.88 -13.81
CA GLU A 217 -2.15 -14.04 -13.29
C GLU A 217 -1.92 -13.21 -12.03
N ALA A 218 -2.35 -11.95 -12.05
CA ALA A 218 -2.31 -11.08 -10.87
C ALA A 218 -3.14 -11.64 -9.69
N VAL A 219 -4.35 -12.15 -9.96
CA VAL A 219 -5.19 -12.83 -8.95
C VAL A 219 -4.49 -14.05 -8.34
N ARG A 220 -3.86 -14.88 -9.18
CA ARG A 220 -3.08 -16.05 -8.71
C ARG A 220 -1.87 -15.60 -7.89
N ALA A 221 -1.12 -14.60 -8.34
CA ALA A 221 0.03 -14.07 -7.63
C ALA A 221 -0.36 -13.57 -6.23
N ASN A 222 -1.48 -12.86 -6.14
CA ASN A 222 -2.02 -12.38 -4.88
C ASN A 222 -2.43 -13.52 -3.94
N LEU A 223 -3.10 -14.57 -4.45
CA LEU A 223 -3.43 -15.76 -3.66
C LEU A 223 -2.17 -16.38 -3.03
N HIS A 224 -1.15 -16.63 -3.87
CA HIS A 224 0.10 -17.25 -3.43
C HIS A 224 0.84 -16.39 -2.40
N ARG A 225 0.90 -15.07 -2.62
CA ARG A 225 1.48 -14.10 -1.69
C ARG A 225 0.84 -14.19 -0.31
N ARG A 226 -0.50 -14.16 -0.25
CA ARG A 226 -1.25 -14.21 1.01
C ARG A 226 -1.01 -15.51 1.76
N LEU A 227 -1.01 -16.65 1.06
CA LEU A 227 -0.70 -17.96 1.66
C LEU A 227 0.72 -17.99 2.22
N VAL A 228 1.71 -17.59 1.43
CA VAL A 228 3.11 -17.54 1.85
C VAL A 228 3.30 -16.63 3.07
N GLN A 229 2.60 -15.49 3.12
CA GLN A 229 2.63 -14.59 4.28
C GLN A 229 2.12 -15.29 5.55
N VAL A 230 1.05 -16.09 5.48
CA VAL A 230 0.56 -16.87 6.63
C VAL A 230 1.58 -17.92 7.07
N PHE A 231 2.15 -18.68 6.13
CA PHE A 231 3.16 -19.68 6.45
C PHE A 231 4.44 -19.07 7.01
N ALA A 232 4.83 -17.87 6.56
CA ALA A 232 5.99 -17.16 7.08
C ALA A 232 5.87 -16.86 8.58
N VAL A 233 4.67 -16.55 9.09
CA VAL A 233 4.42 -16.35 10.53
C VAL A 233 4.84 -17.57 11.36
N LEU A 234 4.68 -18.78 10.82
CA LEU A 234 5.07 -20.02 11.49
C LEU A 234 6.59 -20.25 11.51
N VAL A 235 7.34 -19.60 10.63
CA VAL A 235 8.79 -19.71 10.53
C VAL A 235 9.49 -18.68 11.42
N ILE A 236 8.86 -17.53 11.66
CA ILE A 236 9.42 -16.40 12.43
C ILE A 236 9.96 -16.80 13.82
N PRO A 237 9.31 -17.67 14.62
CA PRO A 237 9.87 -18.10 15.90
C PRO A 237 11.27 -18.71 15.82
N LEU A 238 11.58 -19.45 14.74
CA LEU A 238 12.92 -20.01 14.53
C LEU A 238 13.96 -18.90 14.36
N LEU A 239 13.65 -17.93 13.50
CA LEU A 239 14.50 -16.76 13.28
C LEU A 239 14.70 -15.95 14.56
N ALA A 240 13.60 -15.69 15.27
CA ALA A 240 13.58 -14.90 16.50
C ALA A 240 14.49 -15.53 17.56
N VAL A 241 14.32 -16.81 17.85
CA VAL A 241 15.13 -17.52 18.86
C VAL A 241 16.59 -17.62 18.42
N ALA A 242 16.85 -17.91 17.14
CA ALA A 242 18.20 -18.03 16.61
C ALA A 242 19.02 -16.73 16.73
N LEU A 243 18.37 -15.57 16.60
CA LEU A 243 18.99 -14.25 16.67
C LEU A 243 18.76 -13.51 17.99
N ALA A 244 18.09 -14.14 18.96
CA ALA A 244 17.89 -13.59 20.30
C ALA A 244 19.11 -13.76 21.22
N VAL A 245 19.93 -14.80 20.98
CA VAL A 245 21.01 -15.21 21.90
C VAL A 245 22.34 -14.57 21.49
N PRO A 246 22.81 -13.50 22.18
CA PRO A 246 24.07 -12.85 21.86
C PRO A 246 25.29 -13.68 22.27
N PRO A 247 26.49 -13.33 21.78
CA PRO A 247 27.73 -13.84 22.32
C PRO A 247 27.89 -13.69 23.82
N LYS A 248 28.50 -14.68 24.49
CA LYS A 248 28.62 -14.81 25.97
C LYS A 248 29.24 -13.60 26.70
N ARG A 249 29.73 -12.60 25.97
CA ARG A 249 30.32 -11.35 26.48
C ARG A 249 29.84 -10.11 25.72
N SER A 250 28.78 -10.24 24.93
CA SER A 250 28.23 -9.18 24.10
C SER A 250 26.81 -8.88 24.52
N THR A 251 26.50 -7.60 24.73
CA THR A 251 25.12 -7.09 24.92
C THR A 251 24.58 -6.48 23.64
N SER A 252 25.32 -6.60 22.53
CA SER A 252 25.02 -6.02 21.22
C SER A 252 23.60 -6.31 20.75
N ALA A 253 22.92 -5.27 20.25
CA ALA A 253 21.58 -5.37 19.66
C ALA A 253 21.61 -5.81 18.18
N VAL A 254 22.78 -6.21 17.65
CA VAL A 254 22.94 -6.63 16.24
C VAL A 254 21.99 -7.76 15.87
N GLY A 255 21.73 -8.71 16.78
CA GLY A 255 20.76 -9.79 16.53
C GLY A 255 19.35 -9.27 16.25
N VAL A 256 18.87 -8.27 17.01
CA VAL A 256 17.56 -7.63 16.82
C VAL A 256 17.49 -6.97 15.44
N PHE A 257 18.49 -6.15 15.12
CA PHE A 257 18.54 -5.42 13.86
C PHE A 257 18.63 -6.36 12.67
N ALA A 258 19.47 -7.40 12.75
CA ALA A 258 19.61 -8.39 11.71
C ALA A 258 18.30 -9.17 11.49
N ALA A 259 17.63 -9.60 12.56
CA ALA A 259 16.37 -10.32 12.46
C ALA A 259 15.29 -9.48 11.77
N LEU A 260 15.17 -8.21 12.16
CA LEU A 260 14.22 -7.28 11.54
C LEU A 260 14.57 -7.02 10.07
N THR A 261 15.86 -6.82 9.77
CA THR A 261 16.33 -6.61 8.39
C THR A 261 16.02 -7.82 7.52
N ILE A 262 16.32 -9.03 7.99
CA ILE A 262 16.03 -10.28 7.26
C ILE A 262 14.52 -10.41 7.01
N LEU A 263 13.69 -10.11 8.01
CA LEU A 263 12.22 -10.13 7.86
C LEU A 263 11.73 -9.10 6.83
N ILE A 264 12.26 -7.88 6.86
CA ILE A 264 11.90 -6.82 5.90
C ILE A 264 12.33 -7.23 4.49
N VAL A 265 13.58 -7.65 4.32
CA VAL A 265 14.12 -8.09 3.02
C VAL A 265 13.30 -9.24 2.45
N TYR A 266 12.92 -10.22 3.28
CA TYR A 266 12.06 -11.30 2.85
C TYR A 266 10.69 -10.79 2.35
N ASN A 267 10.07 -9.85 3.07
CA ASN A 267 8.79 -9.29 2.66
C ASN A 267 8.88 -8.47 1.36
N GLU A 268 9.94 -7.70 1.18
CA GLU A 268 10.21 -6.97 -0.06
C GLU A 268 10.42 -7.93 -1.23
N ILE A 269 11.17 -9.03 -1.04
CA ILE A 269 11.36 -10.07 -2.06
C ILE A 269 10.01 -10.71 -2.43
N SER A 270 9.18 -11.04 -1.44
CA SER A 270 7.87 -11.65 -1.67
C SER A 270 6.90 -10.67 -2.38
N GLU A 271 7.00 -9.36 -2.11
CA GLU A 271 6.26 -8.32 -2.83
C GLU A 271 6.74 -8.16 -4.27
N ALA A 272 8.05 -8.16 -4.49
CA ALA A 272 8.64 -8.13 -5.82
C ALA A 272 8.26 -9.38 -6.65
N ALA A 273 8.20 -10.55 -6.02
CA ALA A 273 7.74 -11.78 -6.64
C ALA A 273 6.26 -11.70 -7.05
N GLU A 274 5.41 -11.05 -6.25
CA GLU A 274 3.98 -10.86 -6.55
C GLU A 274 3.80 -9.96 -7.75
N ARG A 275 4.45 -8.79 -7.73
CA ARG A 275 4.42 -7.83 -8.85
C ARG A 275 4.96 -8.44 -10.14
N SER A 276 6.00 -9.26 -10.04
CA SER A 276 6.60 -9.95 -11.21
C SER A 276 5.69 -11.05 -11.76
N GLY A 277 5.05 -11.83 -10.88
CA GLY A 277 4.06 -12.84 -11.26
C GLY A 277 2.79 -12.23 -11.84
N ALA A 278 2.31 -11.11 -11.28
CA ALA A 278 1.17 -10.36 -11.79
C ALA A 278 1.40 -9.76 -13.19
N ALA A 279 2.66 -9.48 -13.53
CA ALA A 279 3.05 -8.98 -14.85
C ALA A 279 3.29 -10.11 -15.88
N GLY A 280 3.11 -11.38 -15.52
CA GLY A 280 3.39 -12.53 -16.39
C GLY A 280 4.86 -12.77 -16.70
N LYS A 281 5.78 -12.14 -15.95
CA LYS A 281 7.23 -12.21 -16.22
C LYS A 281 7.92 -13.42 -15.57
N ALA A 282 7.29 -14.01 -14.56
CA ALA A 282 7.85 -15.11 -13.78
C ALA A 282 6.76 -16.11 -13.39
N ASP A 283 7.14 -17.39 -13.28
CA ASP A 283 6.26 -18.39 -12.69
C ASP A 283 5.92 -18.02 -11.24
N ILE A 284 4.63 -17.84 -10.99
CA ILE A 284 4.05 -17.43 -9.71
C ILE A 284 4.38 -18.44 -8.62
N ALA A 285 4.25 -19.74 -8.90
CA ALA A 285 4.44 -20.76 -7.88
C ALA A 285 5.91 -20.83 -7.47
N LEU A 286 6.82 -20.86 -8.46
CA LEU A 286 8.25 -20.94 -8.21
C LEU A 286 8.81 -19.69 -7.52
N SER A 287 8.41 -18.49 -7.95
CA SER A 287 8.91 -17.24 -7.37
C SER A 287 8.43 -17.04 -5.93
N GLN A 288 7.14 -17.26 -5.64
CA GLN A 288 6.58 -17.10 -4.31
C GLN A 288 7.06 -18.18 -3.35
N TRP A 289 6.81 -19.45 -3.67
CA TRP A 289 7.18 -20.55 -2.78
C TRP A 289 8.68 -20.77 -2.72
N GLY A 290 9.42 -20.51 -3.80
CA GLY A 290 10.88 -20.54 -3.79
C GLY A 290 11.47 -19.53 -2.81
N SER A 291 10.96 -18.29 -2.79
CA SER A 291 11.39 -17.28 -1.81
C SER A 291 11.08 -17.70 -0.37
N PHE A 292 9.90 -18.29 -0.14
CA PHE A 292 9.49 -18.81 1.17
C PHE A 292 10.36 -19.98 1.64
N VAL A 293 10.65 -20.95 0.76
CA VAL A 293 11.51 -22.09 1.07
C VAL A 293 12.92 -21.60 1.36
N ALA A 294 13.47 -20.68 0.57
CA ALA A 294 14.78 -20.09 0.83
C ALA A 294 14.84 -19.39 2.20
N PHE A 295 13.83 -18.59 2.54
CA PHE A 295 13.70 -17.96 3.85
C PHE A 295 13.59 -18.99 4.98
N SER A 296 12.78 -20.03 4.79
CA SER A 296 12.58 -21.11 5.77
C SER A 296 13.87 -21.90 6.01
N LEU A 297 14.62 -22.22 4.95
CA LEU A 297 15.90 -22.88 5.03
C LEU A 297 16.94 -22.01 5.74
N LEU A 298 16.97 -20.70 5.46
CA LEU A 298 17.84 -19.76 6.18
C LEU A 298 17.52 -19.72 7.68
N CYS A 299 16.25 -19.64 8.05
CA CYS A 299 15.81 -19.64 9.45
C CYS A 299 16.14 -20.97 10.15
N ALA A 300 15.87 -22.09 9.48
CA ALA A 300 16.19 -23.42 9.97
C ALA A 300 17.71 -23.61 10.15
N TRP A 301 18.52 -23.10 9.21
CA TRP A 301 19.97 -23.10 9.29
C TRP A 301 20.47 -22.31 10.50
N PHE A 302 20.00 -21.07 10.69
CA PHE A 302 20.38 -20.26 11.85
C PHE A 302 19.99 -20.93 13.16
N PHE A 303 18.79 -21.52 13.22
CA PHE A 303 18.37 -22.26 14.40
C PHE A 303 19.22 -23.53 14.62
N HIS A 304 19.57 -24.26 13.57
CA HIS A 304 20.45 -25.44 13.65
C HIS A 304 21.83 -25.06 14.20
N VAL A 305 22.41 -23.95 13.72
CA VAL A 305 23.69 -23.43 14.22
C VAL A 305 23.60 -23.12 15.72
N LEU A 306 22.53 -22.46 16.17
CA LEU A 306 22.33 -22.17 17.60
C LEU A 306 22.16 -23.45 18.44
N ALA A 307 21.38 -24.41 17.93
CA ALA A 307 20.94 -25.56 18.71
C ALA A 307 21.98 -26.68 18.79
N ASN A 308 22.66 -26.98 17.68
CA ASN A 308 23.47 -28.19 17.54
C ASN A 308 24.98 -27.91 17.45
N VAL A 309 25.40 -26.69 17.11
CA VAL A 309 26.83 -26.37 17.00
C VAL A 309 27.33 -25.75 18.31
N PRO A 310 28.27 -26.39 19.05
CA PRO A 310 28.79 -25.84 20.30
C PRO A 310 29.48 -24.49 20.06
N GLY A 311 28.98 -23.43 20.70
CA GLY A 311 29.49 -22.06 20.50
C GLY A 311 29.12 -21.43 19.14
N GLY A 312 28.30 -22.09 18.33
CA GLY A 312 27.77 -21.56 17.08
C GLY A 312 26.70 -20.52 17.36
N GLN A 313 27.04 -19.24 17.21
CA GLN A 313 26.09 -18.14 17.37
C GLN A 313 25.91 -17.44 16.03
N PRO A 314 24.72 -17.51 15.43
CA PRO A 314 24.43 -16.84 14.16
C PRO A 314 24.83 -15.36 14.15
N ILE A 315 24.61 -14.67 15.27
CA ILE A 315 24.94 -13.25 15.44
C ILE A 315 26.45 -13.00 15.28
N ALA A 316 27.31 -13.88 15.81
CA ALA A 316 28.76 -13.73 15.68
C ALA A 316 29.22 -13.85 14.22
N MET A 317 28.55 -14.68 13.42
CA MET A 317 28.80 -14.79 11.97
C MET A 317 28.38 -13.50 11.25
N ILE A 318 27.24 -12.94 11.62
CA ILE A 318 26.72 -11.68 11.06
C ILE A 318 27.63 -10.51 11.45
N GLU A 319 28.11 -10.42 12.69
CA GLU A 319 29.04 -9.38 13.14
C GLU A 319 30.37 -9.44 12.37
N ARG A 320 30.90 -10.64 12.10
CA ARG A 320 32.09 -10.82 11.25
C ARG A 320 31.84 -10.36 9.81
N GLY A 321 30.70 -10.72 9.22
CA GLY A 321 30.31 -10.32 7.88
C GLY A 321 30.07 -8.80 7.74
N ALA A 322 29.37 -8.21 8.71
CA ALA A 322 29.13 -6.77 8.78
C ALA A 322 30.45 -6.00 8.93
N GLY A 323 31.39 -6.50 9.75
CA GLY A 323 32.73 -5.92 9.87
C GLY A 323 33.50 -5.88 8.55
N ILE A 324 33.29 -6.86 7.66
CA ILE A 324 33.87 -6.87 6.31
C ILE A 324 33.15 -5.86 5.41
N ALA A 325 31.82 -5.86 5.39
CA ALA A 325 31.02 -4.94 4.58
C ALA A 325 31.29 -3.46 4.92
N THR A 326 31.37 -3.12 6.22
CA THR A 326 31.70 -1.75 6.67
C THR A 326 33.09 -1.32 6.22
N LYS A 327 34.08 -2.21 6.25
CA LYS A 327 35.42 -1.93 5.72
C LYS A 327 35.38 -1.67 4.21
N TRP A 328 34.61 -2.44 3.46
CA TRP A 328 34.40 -2.24 2.02
C TRP A 328 33.73 -0.89 1.73
N VAL A 329 32.63 -0.56 2.41
CA VAL A 329 31.92 0.72 2.23
C VAL A 329 32.82 1.90 2.60
N VAL A 330 33.53 1.84 3.72
CA VAL A 330 34.49 2.89 4.13
C VAL A 330 35.63 3.02 3.12
N SER A 331 36.12 1.91 2.56
CA SER A 331 37.16 1.95 1.52
C SER A 331 36.65 2.58 0.22
N LEU A 332 35.43 2.25 -0.21
CA LEU A 332 34.77 2.82 -1.38
C LEU A 332 34.52 4.32 -1.20
N TRP A 333 34.05 4.71 -0.01
CA TRP A 333 33.80 6.11 0.34
C TRP A 333 35.09 6.93 0.42
N ARG A 334 36.19 6.35 0.95
CA ARG A 334 37.53 6.97 0.91
C ARG A 334 38.06 7.11 -0.51
N LEU A 335 37.81 6.15 -1.39
CA LEU A 335 38.20 6.22 -2.81
C LEU A 335 37.41 7.30 -3.56
N LEU A 336 36.10 7.39 -3.33
CA LEU A 336 35.24 8.44 -3.88
C LEU A 336 35.65 9.83 -3.38
N ARG A 337 35.92 9.98 -2.07
CA ARG A 337 36.40 11.24 -1.48
C ARG A 337 37.76 11.68 -2.06
N ARG A 338 38.67 10.73 -2.34
CA ARG A 338 39.96 11.02 -3.01
C ARG A 338 39.80 11.43 -4.48
N ARG A 339 38.80 10.90 -5.19
CA ARG A 339 38.47 11.33 -6.57
C ARG A 339 37.86 12.73 -6.60
N PHE A 340 36.99 13.07 -5.65
CA PHE A 340 36.44 14.41 -5.50
C PHE A 340 37.50 15.46 -5.10
N ALA A 341 38.44 15.10 -4.23
CA ALA A 341 39.54 16.00 -3.86
C ALA A 341 40.52 16.29 -5.02
N ARG A 342 40.69 15.36 -5.96
CA ARG A 342 41.56 15.55 -7.15
C ARG A 342 40.90 16.37 -8.27
N THR A 343 39.58 16.47 -8.28
CA THR A 343 38.84 17.27 -9.27
C THR A 343 38.65 18.73 -8.85
N GLN A 344 38.92 19.07 -7.58
CA GLN A 344 38.99 20.46 -7.11
C GLN A 344 40.40 21.05 -7.11
N ALA A 345 41.43 20.24 -7.37
CA ALA A 345 42.84 20.64 -7.37
C ALA A 345 43.46 20.67 -8.78
N ALA A 346 42.65 20.49 -9.82
CA ALA A 346 42.99 20.60 -11.23
C ALA A 346 42.15 21.73 -11.85
#